data_AF-A0AAV5VW96-F1
#
_entry.id   AF-A0AAV5VW96-F1
#
_cell.length_a   1.000
_cell.length_b   1.000
_cell.length_c   1.000
_cell.angle_alpha   90.00
_cell.angle_beta   90.00
_cell.angle_gamma   90.00
#
_symmetry.space_group_name_H-M   'P 1'
#
loop_
_entity.id
_entity.type
_entity.pdbx_description
1 polymer ?
#
loop_
_entity_poly.entity_id
_entity_poly.type
_entity_poly.pdbx_seq_one_letter_code
_entity_poly.pdbx_strand_id
1 'polypeptide(L)'
;EIECDPHCCKKATKTNRNTVCANKHLFDSSKSSTYVKEWTVAYGTGSAKGFQGKDTVRFGDIGTNPLTVPGCTFGQATHLASFF
;
A
#
# COMPACT_ATOMS: atom_id res chain seq x y z
N GLU A 1 8.39 6.66 20.06
CA GLU A 1 9.48 7.07 19.14
C GLU A 1 9.15 6.52 17.76
N ILE A 2 9.13 7.39 16.75
CA ILE A 2 8.58 7.12 15.42
C ILE A 2 9.72 6.62 14.54
N GLU A 3 9.67 5.35 14.13
CA GLU A 3 10.51 4.88 13.03
C GLU A 3 9.64 4.70 11.79
N CYS A 4 9.68 5.75 10.95
CA CYS A 4 9.45 5.65 9.51
C CYS A 4 10.52 4.73 8.96
N ASP A 5 10.15 3.50 8.58
CA ASP A 5 11.02 2.69 7.75
C ASP A 5 10.98 3.33 6.34
N PRO A 6 12.04 4.04 5.92
CA PRO A 6 12.05 4.75 4.64
C PRO A 6 11.97 3.80 3.44
N HIS A 7 12.04 2.48 3.65
CA HIS A 7 12.12 1.46 2.61
C HIS A 7 10.77 0.88 2.19
N CYS A 8 9.68 1.08 2.94
CA CYS A 8 8.33 0.81 2.41
C CYS A 8 7.85 1.94 1.47
N CYS A 9 8.45 3.13 1.57
CA CYS A 9 8.09 4.32 0.79
C CYS A 9 8.99 4.59 -0.43
N LYS A 10 10.13 3.90 -0.55
CA LYS A 10 11.05 4.03 -1.68
C LYS A 10 11.13 2.71 -2.44
N LYS A 11 11.29 2.77 -3.78
CA LYS A 11 11.63 1.58 -4.58
C LYS A 11 12.82 0.90 -3.90
N ALA A 12 12.61 -0.31 -3.38
CA ALA A 12 13.63 -1.05 -2.67
C ALA A 12 14.90 -1.10 -3.53
N THR A 13 15.91 -0.31 -3.16
CA THR A 13 17.25 -0.51 -3.70
C THR A 13 17.72 -1.85 -3.13
N LYS A 14 18.38 -2.67 -3.97
CA LYS A 14 18.77 -4.07 -3.68
C LYS A 14 19.61 -4.29 -2.40
N THR A 15 19.87 -3.25 -1.61
CA THR A 15 20.77 -3.22 -0.46
C THR A 15 20.09 -3.24 0.91
N ASN A 16 18.75 -3.24 1.00
CA ASN A 16 18.04 -3.42 2.28
C ASN A 16 16.94 -4.48 2.16
N ARG A 17 17.36 -5.74 2.14
CA ARG A 17 16.49 -6.93 2.04
C ARG A 17 15.78 -7.33 3.33
N ASN A 18 15.81 -6.50 4.38
CA ASN A 18 15.32 -6.88 5.70
C ASN A 18 14.10 -6.07 6.15
N THR A 19 13.32 -5.56 5.19
CA THR A 19 12.07 -4.86 5.50
C THR A 19 10.90 -5.80 5.21
N VAL A 20 9.87 -5.72 6.04
CA VAL A 20 8.64 -6.52 5.92
C VAL A 20 7.98 -6.34 4.53
N CYS A 21 8.26 -5.21 3.87
CA CYS A 21 7.77 -4.87 2.53
C CYS A 21 8.57 -5.50 1.37
N ALA A 22 9.78 -6.01 1.59
CA ALA A 22 10.75 -6.32 0.52
C ALA A 22 10.26 -7.37 -0.50
N ASN A 23 9.44 -8.34 -0.07
CA ASN A 23 8.92 -9.42 -0.91
C ASN A 23 7.43 -9.30 -1.23
N LYS A 24 6.81 -8.14 -0.94
CA LYS A 24 5.37 -7.91 -1.15
C LYS A 24 5.15 -7.08 -2.42
N HIS A 25 4.01 -7.27 -3.07
CA HIS A 25 3.59 -6.38 -4.15
C HIS A 25 3.23 -5.00 -3.58
N LEU A 26 3.86 -3.97 -4.14
CA LEU A 26 3.69 -2.59 -3.72
C LEU A 26 2.75 -1.87 -4.70
N PHE A 27 1.83 -1.07 -4.15
CA PHE A 27 0.99 -0.19 -4.96
C PHE A 27 1.79 1.06 -5.36
N ASP A 28 1.98 1.28 -6.67
CA ASP A 28 2.65 2.46 -7.22
C ASP A 28 1.60 3.41 -7.78
N SER A 29 1.15 4.37 -6.95
CA SER A 29 0.10 5.31 -7.32
C SER A 29 0.47 6.20 -8.52
N SER A 30 1.77 6.39 -8.81
CA SER A 30 2.22 7.19 -9.94
C SER A 30 1.88 6.57 -11.30
N LYS A 31 1.56 5.26 -11.32
CA LYS A 31 1.19 4.51 -12.52
C LYS A 31 -0.32 4.39 -12.72
N SER A 32 -1.12 4.93 -11.80
CA SER A 32 -2.58 4.89 -11.90
C SER A 32 -3.12 6.26 -12.33
N SER A 33 -3.86 6.28 -13.44
CA SER A 33 -4.55 7.47 -13.92
C SER A 33 -5.89 7.74 -13.23
N THR A 34 -6.43 6.76 -12.50
CA THR A 34 -7.70 6.86 -11.76
C THR A 34 -7.49 7.11 -10.26
N TYR A 35 -6.23 7.16 -9.82
CA TYR A 35 -5.89 7.34 -8.42
C TYR A 35 -6.12 8.78 -7.94
N VAL A 36 -6.74 8.90 -6.77
CA VAL A 36 -6.89 10.14 -6.01
C VAL A 36 -6.35 9.92 -4.60
N LYS A 37 -5.46 10.81 -4.15
CA LYS A 37 -4.96 10.77 -2.78
C LYS A 37 -6.03 11.33 -1.83
N GLU A 38 -6.56 10.47 -0.96
CA GLU A 38 -7.47 10.86 0.13
C GLU A 38 -6.70 10.91 1.46
N TRP A 39 -7.18 11.67 2.45
CA TRP A 39 -6.38 11.99 3.63
C TRP A 39 -6.48 10.94 4.77
N THR A 40 -5.61 11.12 5.76
CA THR A 40 -5.20 10.21 6.85
C THR A 40 -6.33 9.69 7.75
N VAL A 41 -6.31 8.38 8.06
CA VAL A 41 -7.06 7.78 9.16
C VAL A 41 -6.10 7.22 10.18
N ALA A 42 -6.31 7.55 11.45
CA ALA A 42 -5.63 6.92 12.58
C ALA A 42 -6.45 5.71 13.04
N TYR A 43 -6.05 4.51 12.61
CA TYR A 43 -6.43 3.30 13.34
C TYR A 43 -5.53 3.19 14.58
N GLY A 44 -6.06 2.67 15.70
CA GLY A 44 -5.42 2.66 17.03
C GLY A 44 -4.07 1.91 17.15
N THR A 45 -3.84 1.17 18.24
CA THR A 45 -2.53 0.52 18.58
C THR A 45 -2.12 -0.66 17.68
N GLY A 46 -2.57 -0.70 16.43
CA GLY A 46 -2.50 -1.86 15.53
C GLY A 46 -1.18 -2.03 14.77
N SER A 47 -1.07 -3.20 14.16
CA SER A 47 0.13 -3.78 13.53
C SER A 47 0.48 -3.18 12.15
N ALA A 48 -0.30 -2.23 11.65
CA ALA A 48 -0.06 -1.52 10.39
C ALA A 48 -0.51 -0.06 10.50
N LYS A 49 0.17 0.86 9.81
CA LYS A 49 -0.24 2.28 9.72
C LYS A 49 0.04 2.86 8.33
N GLY A 50 -0.69 3.90 7.96
CA GLY A 50 -0.66 4.42 6.59
C GLY A 50 -1.64 5.58 6.37
N PHE A 51 -1.99 5.79 5.10
CA PHE A 51 -2.99 6.77 4.66
C PHE A 51 -3.99 6.11 3.71
N GLN A 52 -5.06 6.80 3.35
CA GLN A 52 -6.06 6.27 2.42
C GLN A 52 -5.80 6.78 1.00
N GLY A 53 -6.26 6.04 0.00
CA GLY A 53 -6.37 6.53 -1.36
C GLY A 53 -7.64 6.00 -1.98
N LYS A 54 -8.06 6.62 -3.07
CA LYS A 54 -9.22 6.20 -3.85
C LYS A 54 -8.76 5.81 -5.25
N ASP A 55 -9.13 4.61 -5.69
CA ASP A 55 -8.78 4.12 -7.03
C ASP A 55 -9.79 3.06 -7.49
N THR A 56 -9.58 2.51 -8.68
CA THR A 56 -10.33 1.38 -9.22
C THR A 56 -9.76 0.06 -8.67
N VAL A 57 -10.57 -0.67 -7.90
CA VAL A 57 -10.24 -2.00 -7.39
C VAL A 57 -10.86 -3.06 -8.30
N ARG A 58 -10.13 -4.15 -8.56
CA ARG A 58 -10.60 -5.27 -9.38
C ARG A 58 -10.55 -6.57 -8.57
N PHE A 59 -11.67 -7.29 -8.51
CA PHE A 59 -11.76 -8.60 -7.86
C PHE A 59 -11.69 -9.71 -8.91
N GLY A 60 -10.64 -10.52 -8.85
CA GLY A 60 -10.34 -11.60 -9.80
C GLY A 60 -8.86 -11.65 -10.15
N ASP A 61 -8.42 -12.77 -10.74
CA ASP A 61 -7.02 -12.97 -11.13
C ASP A 61 -6.65 -12.22 -12.42
N ILE A 62 -5.35 -11.99 -12.60
CA ILE A 62 -4.80 -11.42 -13.83
C ILE A 62 -5.18 -12.32 -15.03
N GLY A 63 -5.72 -11.72 -16.09
CA GLY A 63 -6.13 -12.43 -17.31
C GLY A 63 -7.53 -13.03 -17.27
N THR A 64 -8.29 -12.81 -16.19
CA THR A 64 -9.71 -13.19 -16.10
C THR A 64 -10.62 -12.01 -16.48
N ASN A 65 -11.93 -12.15 -16.26
CA ASN A 65 -12.90 -11.05 -16.33
C ASN A 65 -13.23 -10.56 -14.90
N PRO A 66 -12.40 -9.70 -14.30
CA PRO A 66 -12.58 -9.30 -12.91
C PRO A 66 -13.74 -8.32 -12.71
N LEU A 67 -14.40 -8.41 -11.56
CA LEU A 67 -15.36 -7.39 -11.14
C LEU A 67 -14.61 -6.08 -10.87
N THR A 68 -14.92 -5.05 -11.66
CA THR A 68 -14.28 -3.73 -11.55
C THR A 68 -15.13 -2.79 -10.70
N VAL A 69 -14.54 -2.24 -9.64
CA VAL A 69 -15.19 -1.31 -8.71
C VAL A 69 -14.45 0.03 -8.73
N PRO A 70 -14.97 1.05 -9.45
CA PRO A 70 -14.34 2.37 -9.51
C PRO A 70 -14.56 3.16 -8.22
N GLY A 71 -13.60 4.01 -7.87
CA GLY A 71 -13.74 4.93 -6.75
C GLY A 71 -13.77 4.26 -5.37
N CYS A 72 -13.11 3.13 -5.20
CA CYS A 72 -12.94 2.48 -3.91
C CYS A 72 -11.89 3.19 -3.07
N THR A 73 -12.22 3.53 -1.83
CA THR A 73 -11.24 3.97 -0.83
C THR A 73 -10.56 2.75 -0.22
N PHE A 74 -9.22 2.75 -0.17
CA PHE A 74 -8.39 1.68 0.38
C PHE A 74 -7.19 2.24 1.15
N GLY A 75 -6.64 1.44 2.07
CA GLY A 75 -5.47 1.79 2.85
C GLY A 75 -4.16 1.53 2.12
N GLN A 76 -3.26 2.50 2.14
CA GLN A 76 -1.87 2.38 1.71
C GLN A 76 -0.98 2.34 2.94
N ALA A 77 -0.44 1.16 3.24
CA ALA A 77 0.44 0.96 4.38
C ALA A 77 1.80 1.62 4.11
N THR A 78 2.22 2.51 5.01
CA THR A 78 3.58 3.02 5.06
C THR A 78 4.42 2.31 6.11
N HIS A 79 3.79 1.55 7.02
CA HIS A 79 4.46 0.71 7.99
C HIS A 79 3.65 -0.56 8.29
N LEU A 80 4.39 -1.64 8.54
CA LEU A 80 3.88 -2.94 8.96
C LEU A 80 4.75 -3.43 10.12
N ALA A 81 4.14 -4.12 11.08
CA ALA A 81 4.87 -4.84 12.13
C ALA A 81 5.70 -5.99 11.53
N SER A 82 6.76 -6.39 12.21
CA SER A 82 7.76 -7.36 11.71
C SER A 82 7.22 -8.76 11.43
N PHE A 83 6.03 -9.11 11.95
CA PHE A 83 5.45 -10.44 11.81
C PHE A 83 4.57 -10.64 10.55
N PHE A 84 4.48 -9.63 9.68
CA PHE A 84 3.70 -9.69 8.43
C PHE A 84 4.45 -10.25 7.23
#